data_AF-A0A7J8JQ67-F1
#
_entry.id   AF-A0A7J8JQ67-F1
#
_cell.length_a   1.000
_cell.length_b   1.000
_cell.length_c   1.000
_cell.angle_alpha   90.00
_cell.angle_beta   90.00
_cell.angle_gamma   90.00
#
_symmetry.space_group_name_H-M   'P 1'
#
loop_
_entity.id
_entity.type
_entity.pdbx_description
1 polymer ?
#
loop_
_entity_poly.entity_id
_entity_poly.type
_entity_poly.pdbx_seq_one_letter_code
_entity_poly.pdbx_strand_id
1 'polypeptide(L)'
;MPWLLSTAKLVPAVAGSRSLPGCISCSQRRYSLQPIPERRIPNRYLGQPSPLTHPHLLRPGEVTPGLSQVEYALRRHKLMSLIHKETQGQSGTDQTVVLLSNPTYYMSNDIPYTFHQDNNFLYLCGFQEPDSILVLQSLPGKQLPAHKAILFVPRRDPSRELWDGPRSGTDGAIALTGVDEAYMLEEFQHLVPKLKAETHTLWYDWMRPANAQLHADYMQRLTEAKARSKNKIRAVQWLVHRLRLVKSPAELERMQIAGKVTSQAFIETMFSSKAPVEESFLYAKFEFECRARGADILAYPPVVAGGNRSNTLHYVKNNQLIKDGEMVLLDGGCESSCYVSDITRTWPVNGRLLENTALITLAITLGWMSMTLQTCPAPSLCSLAW
;
A
#
# COMPACT_ATOMS: atom_id res chain seq x y z
N MET A 1 -29.23 -63.23 -15.01
CA MET A 1 -28.23 -64.24 -14.62
C MET A 1 -26.86 -63.81 -15.12
N PRO A 2 -25.81 -63.99 -14.31
CA PRO A 2 -24.61 -63.14 -14.30
C PRO A 2 -23.36 -63.89 -14.77
N TRP A 3 -22.31 -63.16 -15.14
CA TRP A 3 -20.94 -63.62 -14.91
C TRP A 3 -20.12 -62.51 -14.24
N LEU A 4 -19.65 -62.88 -13.05
CA LEU A 4 -18.76 -62.21 -12.12
C LEU A 4 -17.31 -62.26 -12.61
N LEU A 5 -16.48 -61.40 -11.99
CA LEU A 5 -15.08 -61.58 -11.52
C LEU A 5 -14.34 -60.25 -11.69
N SER A 6 -13.44 -59.76 -10.83
CA SER A 6 -13.10 -59.97 -9.43
C SER A 6 -12.19 -58.78 -9.09
N THR A 7 -12.27 -58.32 -7.84
CA THR A 7 -11.52 -57.21 -7.23
C THR A 7 -10.00 -57.40 -7.17
N ALA A 8 -9.24 -56.30 -7.22
CA ALA A 8 -8.01 -56.14 -6.45
C ALA A 8 -7.81 -54.67 -6.02
N LYS A 9 -7.95 -54.43 -4.71
CA LYS A 9 -7.55 -53.18 -4.03
C LYS A 9 -6.05 -53.25 -3.76
N LEU A 10 -5.30 -52.21 -4.10
CA LEU A 10 -3.91 -52.03 -3.68
C LEU A 10 -3.84 -50.94 -2.60
N VAL A 11 -3.42 -51.37 -1.42
CA VAL A 11 -3.03 -50.56 -0.25
C VAL A 11 -1.56 -50.19 -0.39
N PRO A 12 -1.11 -48.96 -0.10
CA PRO A 12 0.31 -48.69 0.10
C PRO A 12 0.71 -49.06 1.53
N ALA A 13 1.72 -49.91 1.62
CA ALA A 13 2.31 -50.41 2.86
C ALA A 13 3.04 -49.32 3.65
N VAL A 14 2.89 -49.40 4.97
CA VAL A 14 3.73 -48.75 5.96
C VAL A 14 5.11 -49.42 5.93
N ALA A 15 6.17 -48.63 5.71
CA ALA A 15 7.55 -49.08 5.90
C ALA A 15 8.21 -48.24 6.99
N GLY A 16 8.60 -48.93 8.07
CA GLY A 16 9.24 -48.37 9.25
C GLY A 16 10.70 -47.97 9.04
N SER A 17 11.12 -47.14 9.99
CA SER A 17 12.42 -46.52 10.22
C SER A 17 13.64 -47.44 10.09
N ARG A 18 14.72 -46.90 9.50
CA ARG A 18 16.10 -47.14 9.95
C ARG A 18 16.84 -45.82 10.12
N SER A 19 17.28 -45.61 11.35
CA SER A 19 18.07 -44.52 11.89
C SER A 19 19.54 -44.59 11.48
N LEU A 20 20.16 -43.45 11.16
CA LEU A 20 21.59 -43.22 11.37
C LEU A 20 21.79 -41.89 12.12
N PRO A 21 22.79 -41.82 13.03
CA PRO A 21 22.87 -40.80 14.08
C PRO A 21 23.70 -39.58 13.63
N GLY A 22 23.27 -38.38 14.00
CA GLY A 22 24.04 -37.16 13.72
C GLY A 22 23.43 -35.91 14.34
N CYS A 23 24.05 -35.46 15.43
CA CYS A 23 23.92 -34.17 16.09
C CYS A 23 22.54 -33.74 16.65
N ILE A 24 22.46 -33.94 17.96
CA ILE A 24 21.63 -33.22 18.92
C ILE A 24 21.95 -31.72 18.85
N SER A 25 20.90 -30.90 18.97
CA SER A 25 20.88 -29.44 19.20
C SER A 25 21.09 -28.54 17.98
N CYS A 26 19.98 -28.24 17.29
CA CYS A 26 19.74 -26.88 16.81
C CYS A 26 18.26 -26.52 16.94
N SER A 27 17.74 -26.66 18.16
CA SER A 27 16.48 -26.08 18.59
C SER A 27 16.76 -24.79 19.38
N GLN A 28 17.43 -23.82 18.75
CA GLN A 28 17.52 -22.46 19.28
C GLN A 28 16.58 -21.55 18.47
N ARG A 29 15.31 -21.45 18.92
CA ARG A 29 14.38 -20.39 18.48
C ARG A 29 14.79 -19.05 19.10
N ARG A 30 14.55 -17.94 18.39
CA ARG A 30 14.10 -16.64 18.96
C ARG A 30 13.77 -15.59 17.87
N TYR A 31 12.71 -15.83 17.10
CA TYR A 31 11.89 -14.72 16.60
C TYR A 31 10.80 -14.48 17.65
N SER A 32 10.55 -13.23 18.05
CA SER A 32 9.33 -12.91 18.80
C SER A 32 8.16 -12.86 17.81
N LEU A 33 7.79 -14.04 17.30
CA LEU A 33 6.42 -14.35 16.91
C LEU A 33 5.81 -15.12 18.08
N GLN A 34 5.85 -14.55 19.29
CA GLN A 34 4.93 -15.04 20.30
C GLN A 34 3.53 -14.84 19.72
N PRO A 35 2.61 -15.83 19.82
CA PRO A 35 1.22 -15.56 19.52
C PRO A 35 0.86 -14.32 20.34
N ILE A 36 0.59 -13.22 19.65
CA ILE A 36 0.09 -12.00 20.27
C ILE A 36 -1.13 -12.50 21.05
N PRO A 37 -1.22 -12.29 22.38
CA PRO A 37 -2.43 -12.62 23.12
C PRO A 37 -3.60 -12.07 22.32
N GLU A 38 -4.66 -12.83 22.06
CA GLU A 38 -5.79 -12.33 21.26
C GLU A 38 -6.28 -11.00 21.87
N ARG A 39 -5.83 -9.88 21.30
CA ARG A 39 -6.18 -8.56 21.76
C ARG A 39 -7.55 -8.29 21.18
N ARG A 40 -8.56 -8.30 22.04
CA ARG A 40 -9.93 -8.00 21.61
C ARG A 40 -9.97 -6.57 21.11
N ILE A 41 -10.33 -6.41 19.84
CA ILE A 41 -10.68 -5.10 19.29
C ILE A 41 -11.78 -4.51 20.17
N PRO A 42 -11.63 -3.26 20.65
CA PRO A 42 -12.66 -2.61 21.45
C PRO A 42 -14.02 -2.71 20.77
N ASN A 43 -15.07 -3.02 21.54
CA ASN A 43 -16.43 -3.17 21.01
C ASN A 43 -17.08 -1.80 20.75
N ARG A 44 -16.50 -1.04 19.82
CA ARG A 44 -16.93 0.27 19.36
C ARG A 44 -16.40 0.53 17.95
N TYR A 45 -16.93 1.56 17.29
CA TYR A 45 -16.33 2.05 16.05
C TYR A 45 -14.92 2.59 16.31
N LEU A 46 -14.02 2.25 15.40
CA LEU A 46 -12.67 2.81 15.29
C LEU A 46 -12.65 3.82 14.15
N GLY A 47 -11.58 4.61 14.00
CA GLY A 47 -11.46 5.58 12.91
C GLY A 47 -11.15 4.98 11.55
N GLN A 48 -11.14 3.66 11.43
CA GLN A 48 -11.06 2.92 10.17
C GLN A 48 -11.85 1.60 10.27
N PRO A 49 -12.15 0.95 9.13
CA PRO A 49 -12.74 -0.40 9.12
C PRO A 49 -11.91 -1.40 9.95
N SER A 50 -12.60 -2.27 10.69
CA SER A 50 -12.00 -3.36 11.46
C SER A 50 -12.75 -4.67 11.21
N PRO A 51 -12.17 -5.84 11.52
CA PRO A 51 -12.88 -7.13 11.42
C PRO A 51 -14.20 -7.18 12.23
N LEU A 52 -14.32 -6.36 13.27
CA LEU A 52 -15.53 -6.28 14.09
C LEU A 52 -16.62 -5.42 13.43
N THR A 53 -16.24 -4.26 12.87
CA THR A 53 -17.20 -3.31 12.29
C THR A 53 -17.52 -3.61 10.83
N HIS A 54 -16.58 -4.23 10.11
CA HIS A 54 -16.67 -4.54 8.68
C HIS A 54 -16.22 -5.99 8.39
N PRO A 55 -16.91 -7.01 8.94
CA PRO A 55 -16.55 -8.42 8.73
C PRO A 55 -16.69 -8.88 7.27
N HIS A 56 -17.40 -8.11 6.43
CA HIS A 56 -17.52 -8.34 4.99
C HIS A 56 -16.30 -7.84 4.20
N LEU A 57 -15.48 -6.95 4.77
CA LEU A 57 -14.25 -6.42 4.15
C LEU A 57 -12.97 -7.05 4.72
N LEU A 58 -12.96 -7.31 6.03
CA LEU A 58 -11.77 -7.67 6.79
C LEU A 58 -11.97 -8.98 7.52
N ARG A 59 -11.03 -9.92 7.33
CA ARG A 59 -10.97 -11.17 8.10
C ARG A 59 -10.35 -10.94 9.48
N PRO A 60 -10.65 -11.79 10.48
CA PRO A 60 -9.94 -11.74 11.76
C PRO A 60 -8.42 -11.75 11.58
N GLY A 61 -7.73 -10.81 12.22
CA GLY A 61 -6.28 -10.64 12.12
C GLY A 61 -5.79 -9.78 10.95
N GLU A 62 -6.69 -9.31 10.06
CA GLU A 62 -6.38 -8.31 9.03
C GLU A 62 -6.45 -6.88 9.59
N VAL A 63 -5.54 -6.03 9.10
CA VAL A 63 -5.49 -4.59 9.42
C VAL A 63 -6.14 -3.77 8.30
N THR A 64 -5.84 -4.15 7.06
CA THR A 64 -6.49 -3.69 5.82
C THR A 64 -6.89 -4.93 5.01
N PRO A 65 -7.87 -4.85 4.10
CA PRO A 65 -8.41 -6.03 3.43
C PRO A 65 -7.31 -6.89 2.80
N GLY A 66 -7.23 -8.17 3.17
CA GLY A 66 -6.22 -9.12 2.67
C GLY A 66 -4.82 -9.00 3.29
N LEU A 67 -4.53 -8.00 4.12
CA LEU A 67 -3.22 -7.80 4.76
C LEU A 67 -3.28 -7.98 6.28
N SER A 68 -2.64 -9.05 6.75
CA SER A 68 -2.61 -9.44 8.16
C SER A 68 -1.68 -8.58 9.03
N GLN A 69 -1.94 -8.53 10.34
CA GLN A 69 -1.03 -7.95 11.34
C GLN A 69 0.39 -8.51 11.23
N VAL A 70 0.51 -9.82 10.98
CA VAL A 70 1.79 -10.52 10.81
C VAL A 70 2.52 -10.01 9.57
N GLU A 71 1.81 -9.77 8.46
CA GLU A 71 2.43 -9.23 7.26
C GLU A 71 3.01 -7.83 7.51
N TYR A 72 2.27 -6.95 8.18
CA TYR A 72 2.78 -5.64 8.59
C TYR A 72 3.99 -5.74 9.52
N ALA A 73 3.97 -6.65 10.49
CA ALA A 73 5.12 -6.91 11.36
C ALA A 73 6.36 -7.40 10.59
N LEU A 74 6.17 -8.27 9.58
CA LEU A 74 7.24 -8.74 8.71
C LEU A 74 7.84 -7.61 7.87
N ARG A 75 7.03 -6.64 7.40
CA ARG A 75 7.51 -5.44 6.69
C ARG A 75 8.42 -4.60 7.59
N ARG A 76 7.99 -4.32 8.83
CA ARG A 76 8.81 -3.60 9.83
C ARG A 76 10.11 -4.35 10.14
N HIS A 77 10.05 -5.67 10.31
CA HIS A 77 11.22 -6.51 10.51
C HIS A 77 12.22 -6.43 9.34
N LYS A 78 11.75 -6.54 8.10
CA LYS A 78 12.59 -6.43 6.91
C LYS A 78 13.24 -5.04 6.80
N LEU A 79 12.51 -3.96 7.13
CA LEU A 79 13.07 -2.61 7.18
C LEU A 79 14.21 -2.51 8.19
N MET A 80 14.01 -3.01 9.40
CA MET A 80 15.04 -3.00 10.44
C MET A 80 16.24 -3.91 10.09
N SER A 81 16.03 -4.97 9.30
CA SER A 81 17.11 -5.79 8.74
C SER A 81 17.93 -5.02 7.69
N LEU A 82 17.28 -4.22 6.83
CA LEU A 82 17.99 -3.35 5.88
C LEU A 82 18.80 -2.28 6.61
N ILE A 83 18.21 -1.63 7.63
CA ILE A 83 18.92 -0.66 8.47
C ILE A 83 20.12 -1.31 9.14
N HIS A 84 19.98 -2.54 9.68
CA HIS A 84 21.11 -3.26 10.26
C HIS A 84 22.26 -3.40 9.28
N LYS A 85 21.98 -3.75 8.01
CA LYS A 85 23.00 -3.87 6.95
C LYS A 85 23.69 -2.53 6.66
N GLU A 86 22.94 -1.44 6.58
CA GLU A 86 23.46 -0.08 6.34
C GLU A 86 24.31 0.46 7.51
N THR A 87 24.11 -0.07 8.73
CA THR A 87 24.86 0.33 9.93
C THR A 87 25.95 -0.66 10.32
N GLN A 88 26.13 -1.78 9.60
CA GLN A 88 27.26 -2.70 9.84
C GLN A 88 28.58 -1.95 9.61
N GLY A 89 29.37 -1.78 10.68
CA GLY A 89 30.59 -0.98 10.71
C GLY A 89 30.51 0.27 11.60
N GLN A 90 29.31 0.71 11.98
CA GLN A 90 29.07 1.79 12.94
C GLN A 90 28.51 1.17 14.23
N SER A 91 29.39 0.56 15.02
CA SER A 91 28.99 -0.17 16.22
C SER A 91 28.55 0.79 17.34
N GLY A 92 27.48 0.44 18.04
CA GLY A 92 27.14 1.01 19.36
C GLY A 92 26.09 2.10 19.43
N THR A 93 25.37 2.43 18.35
CA THR A 93 24.24 3.38 18.42
C THR A 93 22.87 2.69 18.41
N ASP A 94 21.97 3.18 19.25
CA ASP A 94 20.55 2.83 19.19
C ASP A 94 19.95 3.38 17.89
N GLN A 95 19.02 2.63 17.30
CA GLN A 95 18.41 2.96 16.02
C GLN A 95 16.95 3.33 16.24
N THR A 96 16.51 4.44 15.67
CA THR A 96 15.09 4.79 15.67
C THR A 96 14.65 5.25 14.29
N VAL A 97 13.57 4.66 13.79
CA VAL A 97 12.87 5.10 12.58
C VAL A 97 11.62 5.86 12.99
N VAL A 98 11.37 6.99 12.33
CA VAL A 98 10.15 7.79 12.49
C VAL A 98 9.49 7.97 11.13
N LEU A 99 8.20 7.65 11.03
CA LEU A 99 7.35 7.98 9.88
C LEU A 99 6.12 8.76 10.36
N LEU A 100 5.78 9.80 9.63
CA LEU A 100 4.57 10.60 9.88
C LEU A 100 3.46 10.10 8.96
N SER A 101 2.23 10.04 9.47
CA SER A 101 1.03 9.89 8.64
C SER A 101 0.79 11.18 7.83
N ASN A 102 -0.14 11.14 6.88
CA ASN A 102 -0.67 12.36 6.27
C ASN A 102 -1.56 13.16 7.25
N PRO A 103 -1.76 14.47 7.03
CA PRO A 103 -2.82 15.25 7.66
C PRO A 103 -4.15 15.07 6.92
N THR A 104 -5.24 15.57 7.49
CA THR A 104 -6.44 15.90 6.71
C THR A 104 -6.16 17.14 5.86
N TYR A 105 -6.35 17.02 4.54
CA TYR A 105 -6.25 18.16 3.62
C TYR A 105 -7.62 18.81 3.42
N TYR A 106 -7.63 20.11 3.17
CA TYR A 106 -8.83 20.93 3.05
C TYR A 106 -8.92 21.56 1.66
N MET A 107 -10.10 21.45 1.04
CA MET A 107 -10.42 22.10 -0.25
C MET A 107 -10.61 23.61 -0.07
N SER A 108 -11.32 23.98 0.99
CA SER A 108 -11.48 25.33 1.51
C SER A 108 -11.46 25.25 3.04
N ASN A 109 -11.43 26.39 3.74
CA ASN A 109 -11.17 26.47 5.19
C ASN A 109 -11.86 25.37 6.04
N ASP A 110 -13.14 25.08 5.78
CA ASP A 110 -13.94 24.15 6.58
C ASP A 110 -14.47 22.93 5.79
N ILE A 111 -13.99 22.72 4.55
CA ILE A 111 -14.42 21.60 3.71
C ILE A 111 -13.24 20.65 3.47
N PRO A 112 -13.19 19.49 4.14
CA PRO A 112 -12.10 18.54 4.00
C PRO A 112 -12.19 17.76 2.68
N TYR A 113 -11.04 17.39 2.13
CA TYR A 113 -10.95 16.29 1.18
C TYR A 113 -11.09 14.95 1.92
N THR A 114 -11.46 13.90 1.18
CA THR A 114 -11.37 12.53 1.71
C THR A 114 -9.92 12.23 2.09
N PHE A 115 -9.72 11.67 3.30
CA PHE A 115 -8.40 11.34 3.79
C PHE A 115 -7.76 10.23 2.94
N HIS A 116 -6.49 10.41 2.61
CA HIS A 116 -5.63 9.39 2.02
C HIS A 116 -4.29 9.37 2.78
N GLN A 117 -3.86 8.19 3.19
CA GLN A 117 -2.68 8.03 4.05
C GLN A 117 -1.36 8.25 3.28
N ASP A 118 -0.27 8.56 3.99
CA ASP A 118 1.08 8.43 3.45
C ASP A 118 1.38 6.95 3.17
N ASN A 119 1.81 6.64 1.94
CA ASN A 119 1.96 5.25 1.52
C ASN A 119 3.12 4.50 2.22
N ASN A 120 4.14 5.20 2.71
CA ASN A 120 5.23 4.55 3.47
C ASN A 120 4.80 4.23 4.91
N PHE A 121 4.09 5.16 5.55
CA PHE A 121 3.42 4.96 6.84
C PHE A 121 2.41 3.82 6.76
N LEU A 122 1.52 3.87 5.76
CA LEU A 122 0.49 2.86 5.52
C LEU A 122 1.11 1.50 5.28
N TYR A 123 2.16 1.40 4.46
CA TYR A 123 2.84 0.13 4.17
C TYR A 123 3.38 -0.57 5.42
N LEU A 124 3.86 0.18 6.42
CA LEU A 124 4.51 -0.36 7.61
C LEU A 124 3.55 -0.68 8.77
N CYS A 125 2.34 -0.10 8.79
CA CYS A 125 1.41 -0.32 9.91
C CYS A 125 -0.07 -0.49 9.56
N GLY A 126 -0.52 -0.15 8.35
CA GLY A 126 -1.93 -0.30 7.93
C GLY A 126 -2.91 0.65 8.64
N PHE A 127 -2.40 1.61 9.40
CA PHE A 127 -3.22 2.58 10.13
C PHE A 127 -3.67 3.72 9.20
N GLN A 128 -4.97 3.98 9.15
CA GLN A 128 -5.66 4.85 8.18
C GLN A 128 -6.29 6.08 8.84
N GLU A 129 -5.77 6.52 9.98
CA GLU A 129 -6.16 7.79 10.61
C GLU A 129 -5.04 8.84 10.42
N PRO A 130 -5.39 10.13 10.33
CA PRO A 130 -4.44 11.23 10.19
C PRO A 130 -3.66 11.49 11.48
N ASP A 131 -2.73 12.44 11.39
CA ASP A 131 -2.03 13.08 12.52
C ASP A 131 -1.38 12.10 13.52
N SER A 132 -0.76 11.05 13.01
CA SER A 132 -0.14 9.97 13.77
C SER A 132 1.34 9.77 13.42
N ILE A 133 2.11 9.18 14.33
CA ILE A 133 3.54 8.91 14.17
C ILE A 133 3.84 7.44 14.45
N LEU A 134 4.49 6.77 13.49
CA LEU A 134 5.01 5.41 13.66
C LEU A 134 6.49 5.49 14.04
N VAL A 135 6.85 4.82 15.13
CA VAL A 135 8.23 4.72 15.61
C VAL A 135 8.68 3.26 15.64
N LEU A 136 9.81 2.95 15.02
CA LEU A 136 10.49 1.66 15.17
C LEU A 136 11.78 1.88 15.96
N GLN A 137 11.88 1.29 17.15
CA GLN A 137 13.01 1.52 18.06
C GLN A 137 13.78 0.23 18.34
N SER A 138 15.10 0.26 18.23
CA SER A 138 15.97 -0.84 18.66
C SER A 138 15.76 -1.17 20.13
N LEU A 139 15.91 -2.46 20.47
CA LEU A 139 15.78 -2.91 21.86
C LEU A 139 17.15 -2.87 22.57
N PRO A 140 17.23 -2.31 23.79
CA PRO A 140 18.47 -2.29 24.56
C PRO A 140 19.06 -3.70 24.73
N GLY A 141 20.35 -3.85 24.48
CA GLY A 141 21.07 -5.12 24.62
C GLY A 141 20.69 -6.21 23.60
N LYS A 142 19.88 -5.88 22.58
CA LYS A 142 19.53 -6.80 21.48
C LYS A 142 19.95 -6.20 20.15
N GLN A 143 20.50 -7.02 19.27
CA GLN A 143 20.86 -6.59 17.93
C GLN A 143 19.64 -6.46 17.03
N LEU A 144 19.70 -5.53 16.08
CA LEU A 144 18.76 -5.51 14.96
C LEU A 144 18.77 -6.87 14.23
N PRO A 145 17.64 -7.31 13.66
CA PRO A 145 16.38 -6.58 13.43
C PRO A 145 15.41 -6.57 14.63
N ALA A 146 15.83 -6.99 15.83
CA ALA A 146 14.98 -6.90 17.01
C ALA A 146 14.67 -5.43 17.34
N HIS A 147 13.39 -5.09 17.37
CA HIS A 147 12.89 -3.74 17.60
C HIS A 147 11.51 -3.81 18.27
N LYS A 148 11.02 -2.68 18.76
CA LYS A 148 9.60 -2.45 19.05
C LYS A 148 9.00 -1.44 18.10
N ALA A 149 7.74 -1.62 17.76
CA ALA A 149 6.91 -0.71 16.98
C ALA A 149 5.93 0.02 17.91
N ILE A 150 5.90 1.35 17.79
CA ILE A 150 5.10 2.24 18.64
C ILE A 150 4.28 3.15 17.75
N LEU A 151 2.98 3.28 18.00
CA LEU A 151 2.13 4.30 17.37
C LEU A 151 1.84 5.44 18.35
N PHE A 152 2.05 6.66 17.91
CA PHE A 152 1.57 7.86 18.59
C PHE A 152 0.35 8.37 17.82
N VAL A 153 -0.79 8.45 18.48
CA VAL A 153 -2.07 8.79 17.86
C VAL A 153 -2.71 9.99 18.56
N PRO A 154 -3.56 10.78 17.88
CA PRO A 154 -4.31 11.85 18.53
C PRO A 154 -5.16 11.32 19.68
N ARG A 155 -5.29 12.13 20.73
CA ARG A 155 -6.24 11.84 21.80
C ARG A 155 -7.67 11.84 21.23
N ARG A 156 -8.47 10.88 21.68
CA ARG A 156 -9.92 10.87 21.39
C ARG A 156 -10.55 12.13 21.98
N ASP A 157 -11.33 12.81 21.15
CA ASP A 157 -12.02 14.04 21.51
C ASP A 157 -13.48 13.93 21.03
N PRO A 158 -14.46 13.75 21.94
CA PRO A 158 -15.86 13.61 21.57
C PRO A 158 -16.40 14.78 20.73
N SER A 159 -15.86 16.00 20.91
CA SER A 159 -16.29 17.17 20.17
C SER A 159 -15.83 17.10 18.71
N ARG A 160 -14.61 16.61 18.44
CA ARG A 160 -14.11 16.39 17.07
C ARG A 160 -14.69 15.12 16.45
N GLU A 161 -14.86 14.05 17.23
CA GLU A 161 -15.42 12.79 16.74
C GLU A 161 -16.88 12.96 16.25
N LEU A 162 -17.60 13.98 16.75
CA LEU A 162 -18.90 14.36 16.22
C LEU A 162 -18.85 14.82 14.75
N TRP A 163 -17.76 15.48 14.34
CA TRP A 163 -17.59 16.03 12.99
C TRP A 163 -16.81 15.09 12.08
N ASP A 164 -15.68 14.56 12.55
CA ASP A 164 -14.73 13.79 11.75
C ASP A 164 -14.99 12.27 11.79
N GLY A 165 -15.91 11.84 12.67
CA GLY A 165 -16.12 10.44 13.00
C GLY A 165 -15.22 9.92 14.11
N PRO A 166 -15.44 8.69 14.57
CA PRO A 166 -14.73 8.10 15.70
C PRO A 166 -13.22 7.99 15.43
N ARG A 167 -12.40 7.99 16.49
CA ARG A 167 -10.96 7.70 16.42
C ARG A 167 -10.63 6.43 17.18
N SER A 168 -9.59 5.72 16.74
CA SER A 168 -9.22 4.44 17.38
C SER A 168 -8.86 4.61 18.85
N GLY A 169 -8.13 5.68 19.20
CA GLY A 169 -7.41 5.77 20.46
C GLY A 169 -6.24 4.77 20.52
N THR A 170 -5.49 4.79 21.63
CA THR A 170 -4.31 3.94 21.80
C THR A 170 -4.65 2.46 21.87
N ASP A 171 -5.71 2.09 22.59
CA ASP A 171 -6.21 0.71 22.71
C ASP A 171 -6.68 0.16 21.35
N GLY A 172 -7.43 0.95 20.58
CA GLY A 172 -7.88 0.60 19.24
C GLY A 172 -6.72 0.45 18.26
N ALA A 173 -5.76 1.38 18.29
CA ALA A 173 -4.58 1.34 17.42
C ALA A 173 -3.75 0.08 17.66
N ILE A 174 -3.52 -0.29 18.92
CA ILE A 174 -2.80 -1.51 19.31
C ILE A 174 -3.58 -2.76 18.86
N ALA A 175 -4.87 -2.83 19.16
CA ALA A 175 -5.68 -4.01 18.88
C ALA A 175 -5.83 -4.27 17.37
N LEU A 176 -5.95 -3.20 16.57
CA LEU A 176 -6.12 -3.30 15.13
C LEU A 176 -4.80 -3.60 14.40
N THR A 177 -3.73 -2.86 14.71
CA THR A 177 -2.47 -2.92 13.93
C THR A 177 -1.47 -3.95 14.42
N GLY A 178 -1.62 -4.43 15.66
CA GLY A 178 -0.69 -5.36 16.29
C GLY A 178 0.68 -4.75 16.61
N VAL A 179 0.79 -3.43 16.74
CA VAL A 179 2.00 -2.78 17.27
C VAL A 179 2.23 -3.13 18.75
N ASP A 180 3.47 -2.96 19.22
CA ASP A 180 3.85 -3.35 20.58
C ASP A 180 3.25 -2.39 21.62
N GLU A 181 3.31 -1.09 21.34
CA GLU A 181 2.89 -0.01 22.22
C GLU A 181 2.13 1.07 21.42
N ALA A 182 1.25 1.82 22.08
CA ALA A 182 0.72 3.06 21.53
C ALA A 182 0.50 4.10 22.64
N TYR A 183 0.76 5.36 22.31
CA TYR A 183 0.67 6.50 23.22
C TYR A 183 -0.07 7.65 22.56
N MET A 184 -0.48 8.64 23.36
CA MET A 184 -1.03 9.89 22.84
C MET A 184 0.09 10.70 22.17
N LEU A 185 -0.27 11.48 21.16
CA LEU A 185 0.68 12.26 20.37
C LEU A 185 1.55 13.19 21.25
N GLU A 186 0.95 13.80 22.28
CA GLU A 186 1.67 14.67 23.22
C GLU A 186 2.82 13.96 23.96
N GLU A 187 2.75 12.63 24.12
CA GLU A 187 3.77 11.84 24.81
C GLU A 187 5.03 11.60 23.94
N PHE A 188 4.96 11.90 22.63
CA PHE A 188 6.12 11.80 21.73
C PHE A 188 7.30 12.66 22.20
N GLN A 189 7.01 13.79 22.86
CA GLN A 189 8.01 14.68 23.42
C GLN A 189 8.98 13.98 24.40
N HIS A 190 8.55 12.91 25.06
CA HIS A 190 9.39 12.14 25.99
C HIS A 190 10.50 11.35 25.27
N LEU A 191 10.32 11.03 23.98
CA LEU A 191 11.37 10.38 23.18
C LEU A 191 12.41 11.38 22.68
N VAL A 192 12.06 12.66 22.50
CA VAL A 192 12.93 13.67 21.86
C VAL A 192 14.31 13.78 22.52
N PRO A 193 14.47 13.83 23.86
CA PRO A 193 15.80 13.88 24.48
C PRO A 193 16.68 12.69 24.11
N LYS A 194 16.11 11.48 24.12
CA LYS A 194 16.79 10.25 23.71
C LYS A 194 17.17 10.29 22.24
N LEU A 195 16.24 10.72 21.37
CA LEU A 195 16.48 10.84 19.94
C LEU A 195 17.54 11.88 19.60
N LYS A 196 17.74 12.91 20.43
CA LYS A 196 18.74 13.97 20.22
C LYS A 196 20.17 13.50 20.52
N ALA A 197 20.35 12.44 21.30
CA ALA A 197 21.67 11.95 21.70
C ALA A 197 22.53 11.49 20.50
N GLU A 198 23.84 11.71 20.57
CA GLU A 198 24.81 11.24 19.56
C GLU A 198 24.88 9.71 19.50
N THR A 199 24.50 9.04 20.58
CA THR A 199 24.39 7.57 20.68
C THR A 199 23.15 7.02 19.97
N HIS A 200 22.32 7.89 19.36
CA HIS A 200 21.08 7.50 18.68
C HIS A 200 21.10 7.93 17.21
N THR A 201 21.04 6.97 16.31
CA THR A 201 20.88 7.22 14.88
C THR A 201 19.38 7.30 14.55
N LEU A 202 18.97 8.44 13.99
CA LEU A 202 17.59 8.73 13.63
C LEU A 202 17.41 8.57 12.12
N TRP A 203 16.43 7.75 11.73
CA TRP A 203 15.99 7.51 10.37
C TRP A 203 14.64 8.19 10.17
N TYR A 204 14.61 9.24 9.35
CA TYR A 204 13.43 10.08 9.14
C TYR A 204 13.56 10.81 7.80
N ASP A 205 12.46 11.08 7.11
CA ASP A 205 12.44 11.80 5.85
C ASP A 205 12.04 13.28 6.08
N TRP A 206 13.02 14.16 6.30
CA TRP A 206 12.77 15.56 6.69
C TRP A 206 12.70 16.55 5.54
N MET A 207 13.19 16.21 4.34
CA MET A 207 13.26 17.15 3.22
C MET A 207 11.88 17.50 2.65
N ARG A 208 10.96 16.54 2.68
CA ARG A 208 9.55 16.68 2.26
C ARG A 208 8.69 15.87 3.23
N PRO A 209 8.41 16.41 4.43
CA PRO A 209 7.65 15.68 5.43
C PRO A 209 6.23 15.41 4.93
N ALA A 210 5.70 14.20 5.17
CA ALA A 210 4.33 13.83 4.80
C ALA A 210 3.28 14.73 5.47
N ASN A 211 3.55 15.14 6.72
CA ASN A 211 2.71 16.08 7.46
C ASN A 211 3.55 17.24 7.97
N ALA A 212 3.33 18.41 7.38
CA ALA A 212 4.08 19.62 7.69
C ALA A 212 3.85 20.11 9.13
N GLN A 213 2.62 19.98 9.65
CA GLN A 213 2.27 20.42 11.00
C GLN A 213 2.94 19.51 12.05
N LEU A 214 2.78 18.19 11.92
CA LEU A 214 3.48 17.24 12.79
C LEU A 214 5.01 17.41 12.73
N HIS A 215 5.54 17.67 11.53
CA HIS A 215 6.96 17.95 11.39
C HIS A 215 7.37 19.18 12.19
N ALA A 216 6.67 20.30 12.02
CA ALA A 216 6.95 21.55 12.73
C ALA A 216 6.90 21.36 14.25
N ASP A 217 5.85 20.68 14.74
CA ASP A 217 5.59 20.53 16.17
C ASP A 217 6.58 19.56 16.86
N TYR A 218 6.89 18.42 16.22
CA TYR A 218 7.60 17.32 16.89
C TYR A 218 9.00 17.04 16.34
N MET A 219 9.26 17.33 15.06
CA MET A 219 10.47 16.85 14.37
C MET A 219 11.43 17.96 13.93
N GLN A 220 10.97 19.18 13.71
CA GLN A 220 11.78 20.27 13.15
C GLN A 220 12.96 20.61 14.05
N ARG A 221 12.72 20.90 15.33
CA ARG A 221 13.79 21.20 16.31
C ARG A 221 14.79 20.06 16.47
N LEU A 222 14.30 18.81 16.43
CA LEU A 222 15.13 17.61 16.48
C LEU A 222 16.02 17.49 15.23
N THR A 223 15.45 17.78 14.05
CA THR A 223 16.15 17.79 12.77
C THR A 223 17.26 18.83 12.73
N GLU A 224 16.96 20.06 13.13
CA GLU A 224 17.95 21.15 13.21
C GLU A 224 19.07 20.83 14.20
N ALA A 225 18.74 20.24 15.36
CA ALA A 225 19.73 19.81 16.33
C ALA A 225 20.65 18.72 15.77
N LYS A 226 20.09 17.69 15.11
CA LYS A 226 20.87 16.61 14.50
C LYS A 226 21.68 17.06 13.28
N ALA A 227 21.23 18.06 12.54
CA ALA A 227 21.99 18.64 11.43
C ALA A 227 23.32 19.26 11.90
N ARG A 228 23.35 19.81 13.13
CA ARG A 228 24.55 20.36 13.79
C ARG A 228 25.37 19.31 14.56
N SER A 229 24.87 18.09 14.69
CA SER A 229 25.49 16.98 15.42
C SER A 229 26.45 16.16 14.52
N LYS A 230 27.26 15.29 15.12
CA LYS A 230 28.11 14.36 14.35
C LYS A 230 27.28 13.21 13.76
N ASN A 231 26.23 12.77 14.45
CA ASN A 231 25.32 11.73 14.02
C ASN A 231 24.05 12.31 13.35
N LYS A 232 24.19 12.75 12.10
CA LYS A 232 23.11 13.36 11.30
C LYS A 232 21.95 12.37 11.03
N ILE A 233 20.76 12.93 10.81
CA ILE A 233 19.58 12.13 10.40
C ILE A 233 19.84 11.48 9.04
N ARG A 234 19.30 10.27 8.85
CA ARG A 234 19.34 9.52 7.59
C ARG A 234 17.93 9.37 7.01
N ALA A 235 17.79 9.54 5.71
CA ALA A 235 16.53 9.29 5.02
C ALA A 235 16.20 7.79 5.05
N VAL A 236 14.93 7.44 5.22
CA VAL A 236 14.46 6.04 5.30
C VAL A 236 13.64 5.64 4.08
N GLN A 237 13.06 6.61 3.36
CA GLN A 237 12.18 6.39 2.20
C GLN A 237 12.75 5.38 1.21
N TRP A 238 14.05 5.44 0.88
CA TRP A 238 14.62 4.54 -0.12
C TRP A 238 14.62 3.08 0.33
N LEU A 239 14.76 2.81 1.65
CA LEU A 239 14.72 1.46 2.19
C LEU A 239 13.29 0.93 2.17
N VAL A 240 12.31 1.78 2.48
CA VAL A 240 10.89 1.42 2.37
C VAL A 240 10.51 1.15 0.91
N HIS A 241 10.98 1.97 -0.03
CA HIS A 241 10.73 1.79 -1.46
C HIS A 241 11.33 0.48 -1.99
N ARG A 242 12.52 0.08 -1.51
CA ARG A 242 13.11 -1.23 -1.85
C ARG A 242 12.22 -2.40 -1.41
N LEU A 243 11.54 -2.28 -0.26
CA LEU A 243 10.59 -3.30 0.18
C LEU A 243 9.32 -3.28 -0.68
N ARG A 244 8.74 -2.11 -0.91
CA ARG A 244 7.53 -1.92 -1.73
C ARG A 244 7.71 -2.33 -3.19
N LEU A 245 8.94 -2.40 -3.69
CA LEU A 245 9.24 -2.84 -5.05
C LEU A 245 8.79 -4.29 -5.28
N VAL A 246 9.06 -5.19 -4.32
CA VAL A 246 8.77 -6.63 -4.42
C VAL A 246 7.51 -6.96 -3.61
N LYS A 247 6.46 -7.39 -4.31
CA LYS A 247 5.13 -7.62 -3.73
C LYS A 247 5.05 -8.99 -3.07
N SER A 248 4.37 -9.06 -1.92
CA SER A 248 3.93 -10.33 -1.34
C SER A 248 2.79 -10.95 -2.16
N PRO A 249 2.49 -12.25 -2.00
CA PRO A 249 1.32 -12.87 -2.61
C PRO A 249 0.00 -12.15 -2.29
N ALA A 250 -0.16 -11.63 -1.06
CA ALA A 250 -1.36 -10.90 -0.66
C ALA A 250 -1.46 -9.54 -1.38
N GLU A 251 -0.33 -8.84 -1.54
CA GLU A 251 -0.28 -7.59 -2.32
C GLU A 251 -0.61 -7.82 -3.80
N LEU A 252 -0.11 -8.92 -4.39
CA LEU A 252 -0.44 -9.31 -5.77
C LEU A 252 -1.94 -9.59 -5.92
N GLU A 253 -2.57 -10.22 -4.93
CA GLU A 253 -4.02 -10.45 -4.93
C GLU A 253 -4.80 -9.12 -4.91
N ARG A 254 -4.34 -8.14 -4.11
CA ARG A 254 -4.95 -6.79 -4.09
C ARG A 254 -4.81 -6.08 -5.44
N MET A 255 -3.62 -6.10 -6.03
CA MET A 255 -3.39 -5.54 -7.37
C MET A 255 -4.25 -6.24 -8.43
N GLN A 256 -4.42 -7.55 -8.33
CA GLN A 256 -5.27 -8.33 -9.24
C GLN A 256 -6.75 -7.94 -9.14
N ILE A 257 -7.23 -7.62 -7.94
CA ILE A 257 -8.60 -7.12 -7.71
C ILE A 257 -8.76 -5.73 -8.33
N ALA A 258 -7.85 -4.79 -8.04
CA ALA A 258 -7.87 -3.45 -8.64
C ALA A 258 -7.88 -3.54 -10.18
N GLY A 259 -6.99 -4.35 -10.77
CA GLY A 259 -6.95 -4.58 -12.21
C GLY A 259 -8.25 -5.14 -12.79
N LYS A 260 -8.93 -6.06 -12.09
CA LYS A 260 -10.23 -6.60 -12.51
C LYS A 260 -11.33 -5.54 -12.46
N VAL A 261 -11.42 -4.78 -11.39
CA VAL A 261 -12.40 -3.69 -11.24
C VAL A 261 -12.26 -2.70 -12.38
N THR A 262 -11.03 -2.24 -12.63
CA THR A 262 -10.74 -1.29 -13.71
C THR A 262 -11.02 -1.87 -15.08
N SER A 263 -10.66 -3.13 -15.33
CA SER A 263 -10.96 -3.79 -16.61
C SER A 263 -12.46 -3.85 -16.88
N GLN A 264 -13.27 -4.13 -15.86
CA GLN A 264 -14.74 -4.11 -15.99
C GLN A 264 -15.27 -2.70 -16.21
N ALA A 265 -14.72 -1.69 -15.55
CA ALA A 265 -15.08 -0.29 -15.81
C ALA A 265 -14.78 0.13 -17.26
N PHE A 266 -13.64 -0.29 -17.82
CA PHE A 266 -13.34 -0.07 -19.24
C PHE A 266 -14.35 -0.73 -20.17
N ILE A 267 -14.70 -1.99 -19.92
CA ILE A 267 -15.68 -2.74 -20.74
C ILE A 267 -17.01 -2.00 -20.77
N GLU A 268 -17.51 -1.56 -19.63
CA GLU A 268 -18.77 -0.84 -19.53
C GLU A 268 -18.72 0.56 -20.16
N THR A 269 -17.60 1.26 -20.03
CA THR A 269 -17.39 2.55 -20.70
C THR A 269 -17.38 2.40 -22.22
N MET A 270 -16.68 1.38 -22.74
CA MET A 270 -16.69 1.04 -24.17
C MET A 270 -18.10 0.65 -24.63
N PHE A 271 -18.82 -0.18 -23.86
CA PHE A 271 -20.19 -0.60 -24.16
C PHE A 271 -21.17 0.58 -24.24
N SER A 272 -20.97 1.61 -23.41
CA SER A 272 -21.78 2.82 -23.42
C SER A 272 -21.36 3.88 -24.46
N SER A 273 -20.26 3.63 -25.17
CA SER A 273 -19.69 4.59 -26.13
C SER A 273 -20.58 4.73 -27.36
N LYS A 274 -20.70 5.97 -27.87
CA LYS A 274 -21.47 6.30 -29.08
C LYS A 274 -20.85 7.52 -29.75
N ALA A 275 -21.23 7.78 -31.01
CA ALA A 275 -20.81 8.98 -31.72
C ALA A 275 -22.01 9.92 -31.97
N PRO A 276 -21.85 11.24 -31.77
CA PRO A 276 -20.77 11.86 -31.00
C PRO A 276 -20.95 11.60 -29.49
N VAL A 277 -19.89 11.78 -28.70
CA VAL A 277 -19.92 11.68 -27.23
C VAL A 277 -18.97 12.69 -26.60
N GLU A 278 -19.32 13.21 -25.43
CA GLU A 278 -18.45 14.09 -24.65
C GLU A 278 -17.36 13.29 -23.91
N GLU A 279 -16.14 13.81 -23.86
CA GLU A 279 -15.07 13.23 -23.01
C GLU A 279 -15.49 13.15 -21.54
N SER A 280 -16.20 14.17 -21.06
CA SER A 280 -16.71 14.22 -19.69
C SER A 280 -17.74 13.12 -19.38
N PHE A 281 -18.51 12.68 -20.39
CA PHE A 281 -19.44 11.55 -20.23
C PHE A 281 -18.68 10.24 -20.02
N LEU A 282 -17.64 9.98 -20.83
CA LEU A 282 -16.83 8.77 -20.70
C LEU A 282 -16.01 8.77 -19.40
N TYR A 283 -15.51 9.93 -18.97
CA TYR A 283 -14.95 10.10 -17.62
C TYR A 283 -15.99 9.70 -16.56
N ALA A 284 -17.13 10.38 -16.51
CA ALA A 284 -18.14 10.14 -15.49
C ALA A 284 -18.61 8.68 -15.45
N LYS A 285 -18.78 8.05 -16.62
CA LYS A 285 -19.10 6.62 -16.74
C LYS A 285 -17.99 5.75 -16.15
N PHE A 286 -16.73 5.99 -16.53
CA PHE A 286 -15.61 5.19 -16.03
C PHE A 286 -15.46 5.30 -14.51
N GLU A 287 -15.57 6.51 -13.94
CA GLU A 287 -15.52 6.70 -12.50
C GLU A 287 -16.69 5.99 -11.79
N PHE A 288 -17.91 6.16 -12.31
CA PHE A 288 -19.10 5.49 -11.78
C PHE A 288 -18.90 3.98 -11.72
N GLU A 289 -18.40 3.36 -12.80
CA GLU A 289 -18.21 1.91 -12.85
C GLU A 289 -17.10 1.41 -11.90
N CYS A 290 -16.04 2.20 -11.70
CA CYS A 290 -15.02 1.90 -10.70
C CYS A 290 -15.63 1.92 -9.28
N ARG A 291 -16.31 3.02 -8.92
CA ARG A 291 -16.90 3.20 -7.59
C ARG A 291 -18.02 2.23 -7.30
N ALA A 292 -18.90 1.96 -8.26
CA ALA A 292 -20.00 1.01 -8.13
C ALA A 292 -19.52 -0.43 -7.87
N ARG A 293 -18.28 -0.75 -8.22
CA ARG A 293 -17.61 -2.04 -7.94
C ARG A 293 -16.75 -2.05 -6.68
N GLY A 294 -16.81 -0.98 -5.87
CA GLY A 294 -16.11 -0.91 -4.60
C GLY A 294 -14.66 -0.43 -4.70
N ALA A 295 -14.28 0.27 -5.77
CA ALA A 295 -13.06 1.07 -5.73
C ALA A 295 -13.21 2.24 -4.75
N ASP A 296 -12.17 2.53 -3.98
CA ASP A 296 -12.18 3.59 -2.97
C ASP A 296 -12.16 4.96 -3.65
N ILE A 297 -11.26 5.13 -4.63
CA ILE A 297 -11.05 6.34 -5.43
C ILE A 297 -10.52 5.99 -6.82
N LEU A 298 -10.48 6.97 -7.71
CA LEU A 298 -9.60 6.89 -8.88
C LEU A 298 -8.14 7.06 -8.45
N ALA A 299 -7.24 6.29 -9.04
CA ALA A 299 -5.81 6.31 -8.67
C ALA A 299 -5.10 7.60 -9.14
N TYR A 300 -5.60 8.20 -10.21
CA TYR A 300 -5.10 9.42 -10.81
C TYR A 300 -6.20 10.09 -11.65
N PRO A 301 -6.08 11.39 -11.99
CA PRO A 301 -7.00 12.03 -12.92
C PRO A 301 -6.99 11.32 -14.27
N PRO A 302 -8.10 10.72 -14.74
CA PRO A 302 -8.10 9.99 -15.99
C PRO A 302 -7.76 10.90 -17.17
N VAL A 303 -7.07 10.36 -18.16
CA VAL A 303 -6.97 10.99 -19.49
C VAL A 303 -8.14 10.47 -20.31
N VAL A 304 -9.01 11.36 -20.80
CA VAL A 304 -10.07 11.01 -21.75
C VAL A 304 -9.95 11.92 -22.96
N ALA A 305 -9.22 11.47 -23.97
CA ALA A 305 -8.79 12.31 -25.06
C ALA A 305 -9.34 11.80 -26.41
N GLY A 306 -10.24 12.57 -27.02
CA GLY A 306 -10.79 12.27 -28.34
C GLY A 306 -9.96 12.83 -29.50
N GLY A 307 -9.91 12.11 -30.63
CA GLY A 307 -9.26 12.55 -31.85
C GLY A 307 -7.79 12.95 -31.65
N ASN A 308 -7.38 14.08 -32.22
CA ASN A 308 -6.00 14.58 -32.12
C ASN A 308 -5.54 14.89 -30.68
N ARG A 309 -6.48 15.07 -29.72
CA ARG A 309 -6.13 15.34 -28.32
C ARG A 309 -5.44 14.15 -27.66
N SER A 310 -5.62 12.94 -28.20
CA SER A 310 -4.87 11.73 -27.80
C SER A 310 -3.35 11.90 -27.92
N ASN A 311 -2.87 12.87 -28.73
CA ASN A 311 -1.45 13.21 -28.85
C ASN A 311 -0.94 14.16 -27.75
N THR A 312 -1.80 14.56 -26.80
CA THR A 312 -1.42 15.33 -25.61
C THR A 312 -1.35 14.37 -24.41
N LEU A 313 -0.13 13.97 -24.03
CA LEU A 313 0.09 12.84 -23.12
C LEU A 313 -0.58 12.98 -21.74
N HIS A 314 -0.64 14.19 -21.17
CA HIS A 314 -1.30 14.46 -19.89
C HIS A 314 -2.59 15.28 -20.07
N TYR A 315 -3.42 14.90 -21.05
CA TYR A 315 -4.71 15.56 -21.30
C TYR A 315 -5.75 15.17 -20.25
N VAL A 316 -5.89 15.99 -19.20
CA VAL A 316 -6.84 15.72 -18.09
C VAL A 316 -8.02 16.70 -18.05
N LYS A 317 -8.16 17.56 -19.06
CA LYS A 317 -9.25 18.56 -19.12
C LYS A 317 -10.60 17.90 -19.44
N ASN A 318 -10.60 16.85 -20.26
CA ASN A 318 -11.73 15.95 -20.53
C ASN A 318 -13.05 16.68 -20.79
N ASN A 319 -13.05 17.68 -21.66
CA ASN A 319 -14.16 18.63 -21.81
C ASN A 319 -14.50 18.97 -23.27
N GLN A 320 -14.07 18.13 -24.22
CA GLN A 320 -14.38 18.30 -25.63
C GLN A 320 -15.29 17.19 -26.15
N LEU A 321 -16.03 17.52 -27.21
CA LEU A 321 -16.81 16.56 -27.97
C LEU A 321 -15.88 15.66 -28.79
N ILE A 322 -16.16 14.36 -28.78
CA ILE A 322 -15.55 13.33 -29.64
C ILE A 322 -16.52 13.05 -30.79
N LYS A 323 -16.06 13.27 -32.01
CA LYS A 323 -16.88 13.21 -33.23
C LYS A 323 -17.00 11.78 -33.75
N ASP A 324 -17.98 11.56 -34.62
CA ASP A 324 -18.04 10.33 -35.41
C ASP A 324 -16.77 10.17 -36.26
N GLY A 325 -16.28 8.93 -36.34
CA GLY A 325 -15.01 8.57 -36.98
C GLY A 325 -13.75 8.86 -36.15
N GLU A 326 -13.84 9.53 -35.00
CA GLU A 326 -12.70 9.72 -34.10
C GLU A 326 -12.51 8.52 -33.14
N MET A 327 -11.27 8.31 -32.71
CA MET A 327 -10.97 7.46 -31.56
C MET A 327 -10.97 8.25 -30.26
N VAL A 328 -11.12 7.54 -29.15
CA VAL A 328 -10.79 8.03 -27.81
C VAL A 328 -9.65 7.20 -27.25
N LEU A 329 -8.66 7.87 -26.64
CA LEU A 329 -7.70 7.27 -25.72
C LEU A 329 -8.19 7.56 -24.30
N LEU A 330 -8.51 6.49 -23.56
CA LEU A 330 -8.81 6.58 -22.15
C LEU A 330 -7.70 5.92 -21.34
N ASP A 331 -7.03 6.71 -20.51
CA ASP A 331 -6.10 6.25 -19.47
C ASP A 331 -6.77 6.40 -18.12
N GLY A 332 -6.97 5.30 -17.40
CA GLY A 332 -7.72 5.30 -16.17
C GLY A 332 -7.36 4.14 -15.26
N GLY A 333 -7.30 4.42 -13.98
CA GLY A 333 -6.99 3.47 -12.93
C GLY A 333 -7.78 3.78 -11.67
N CYS A 334 -8.02 2.77 -10.84
CA CYS A 334 -8.66 2.94 -9.55
C CYS A 334 -7.78 2.43 -8.43
N GLU A 335 -7.97 2.97 -7.24
CA GLU A 335 -7.47 2.39 -6.01
C GLU A 335 -8.52 1.47 -5.40
N SER A 336 -8.11 0.28 -4.97
CA SER A 336 -8.93 -0.62 -4.17
C SER A 336 -8.08 -1.26 -3.08
N SER A 337 -8.48 -1.11 -1.82
CA SER A 337 -7.77 -1.64 -0.66
C SER A 337 -6.29 -1.22 -0.64
N CYS A 338 -6.02 0.06 -0.90
CA CYS A 338 -4.68 0.67 -0.89
C CYS A 338 -3.74 0.29 -2.06
N TYR A 339 -4.22 -0.44 -3.08
CA TYR A 339 -3.47 -0.77 -4.28
C TYR A 339 -4.15 -0.23 -5.52
N VAL A 340 -3.33 0.27 -6.45
CA VAL A 340 -3.80 0.91 -7.68
C VAL A 340 -3.71 0.00 -8.89
N SER A 341 -4.58 0.23 -9.85
CA SER A 341 -4.44 -0.18 -11.25
C SER A 341 -4.07 1.02 -12.12
N ASP A 342 -3.54 0.74 -13.30
CA ASP A 342 -3.18 1.73 -14.32
C ASP A 342 -3.35 1.06 -15.67
N ILE A 343 -4.34 1.50 -16.45
CA ILE A 343 -4.75 0.87 -17.70
C ILE A 343 -5.08 1.95 -18.72
N THR A 344 -4.46 1.87 -19.90
CA THR A 344 -4.84 2.67 -21.07
C THR A 344 -5.53 1.80 -22.11
N ARG A 345 -6.61 2.30 -22.72
CA ARG A 345 -7.23 1.71 -23.91
C ARG A 345 -7.60 2.79 -24.92
N THR A 346 -7.50 2.44 -26.19
CA THR A 346 -7.90 3.31 -27.30
C THR A 346 -8.92 2.58 -28.18
N TRP A 347 -10.05 3.23 -28.49
CA TRP A 347 -11.11 2.63 -29.32
C TRP A 347 -11.86 3.70 -30.14
N PRO A 348 -12.48 3.33 -31.28
CA PRO A 348 -13.36 4.21 -32.04
C PRO A 348 -14.70 4.41 -31.31
N VAL A 349 -15.14 5.67 -31.12
CA VAL A 349 -16.38 5.94 -30.35
C VAL A 349 -17.66 5.50 -31.07
N ASN A 350 -17.59 5.22 -32.37
CA ASN A 350 -18.69 4.64 -33.16
C ASN A 350 -18.63 3.11 -33.26
N GLY A 351 -17.66 2.47 -32.59
CA GLY A 351 -17.50 1.01 -32.56
C GLY A 351 -16.88 0.40 -33.83
N ARG A 352 -16.43 1.19 -34.81
CA ARG A 352 -15.81 0.68 -36.05
C ARG A 352 -14.44 1.29 -36.29
N LEU A 353 -13.42 0.44 -36.39
CA LEU A 353 -12.07 0.85 -36.76
C LEU A 353 -12.02 1.20 -38.26
N LEU A 354 -11.55 2.40 -38.60
CA LEU A 354 -11.22 2.77 -39.97
C LEU A 354 -9.92 2.10 -40.41
N GLU A 355 -9.78 1.73 -41.68
CA GLU A 355 -8.62 0.98 -42.20
C GLU A 355 -7.28 1.64 -41.87
N ASN A 356 -7.15 2.96 -42.08
CA ASN A 356 -5.92 3.70 -41.78
C ASN A 356 -5.57 3.71 -40.28
N THR A 357 -6.58 3.66 -39.42
CA THR A 357 -6.42 3.65 -37.96
C THR A 357 -6.13 2.23 -37.44
N ALA A 358 -6.70 1.22 -38.07
CA ALA A 358 -6.47 -0.19 -37.76
C ALA A 358 -4.98 -0.54 -37.88
N LEU A 359 -4.28 -0.05 -38.91
CA LEU A 359 -2.84 -0.29 -39.09
C LEU A 359 -2.00 0.21 -37.91
N ILE A 360 -2.25 1.44 -37.41
CA ILE A 360 -1.49 2.02 -36.30
C ILE A 360 -1.79 1.24 -35.00
N THR A 361 -3.06 0.94 -34.72
CA THR A 361 -3.47 0.24 -33.49
C THR A 361 -2.97 -1.21 -33.45
N LEU A 362 -3.11 -1.97 -34.55
CA LEU A 362 -2.78 -3.40 -34.61
C LEU A 362 -1.27 -3.64 -34.77
N ALA A 363 -0.60 -2.93 -35.69
CA ALA A 363 0.78 -3.26 -36.04
C ALA A 363 1.80 -2.69 -35.06
N ILE A 364 1.59 -1.47 -34.56
CA ILE A 364 2.59 -0.78 -33.74
C ILE A 364 2.32 -1.04 -32.26
N THR A 365 1.13 -0.67 -31.77
CA THR A 365 0.88 -0.70 -30.32
C THR A 365 0.65 -2.11 -29.77
N LEU A 366 -0.25 -2.90 -30.38
CA LEU A 366 -0.57 -4.23 -29.88
C LEU A 366 0.58 -5.23 -30.07
N GLY A 367 1.28 -5.15 -31.20
CA GLY A 367 2.47 -5.97 -31.45
C GLY A 367 3.55 -5.73 -30.41
N TRP A 368 3.93 -4.46 -30.18
CA TRP A 368 4.96 -4.10 -29.22
C TRP A 368 4.55 -4.47 -27.80
N MET A 369 3.31 -4.17 -27.39
CA MET A 369 2.83 -4.52 -26.06
C MET A 369 2.86 -6.04 -25.83
N SER A 370 2.43 -6.84 -26.80
CA SER A 370 2.48 -8.31 -26.69
C SER A 370 3.91 -8.82 -26.57
N MET A 371 4.85 -8.27 -27.34
CA MET A 371 6.27 -8.64 -27.26
C MET A 371 6.87 -8.28 -25.89
N THR A 372 6.64 -7.06 -25.41
CA THR A 372 7.10 -6.61 -24.08
C THR A 372 6.56 -7.48 -22.96
N LEU A 373 5.28 -7.87 -23.02
CA LEU A 373 4.67 -8.73 -22.01
C LEU A 373 5.28 -10.14 -22.00
N GLN A 374 5.59 -10.71 -23.17
CA GLN A 374 6.22 -12.03 -23.29
C GLN A 374 7.66 -12.04 -22.77
N THR A 375 8.34 -10.90 -22.79
CA THR A 375 9.72 -10.78 -22.29
C THR A 375 9.80 -10.66 -20.76
N CYS A 376 8.69 -10.65 -20.03
CA CYS A 376 8.70 -10.64 -18.56
C CYS A 376 8.85 -12.07 -17.99
N PRO A 377 9.87 -12.36 -17.16
CA PRO A 377 10.81 -11.44 -16.53
C PRO A 377 11.99 -11.03 -17.46
N ALA A 378 12.17 -9.73 -17.65
CA ALA A 378 13.30 -9.14 -18.37
C ALA A 378 14.40 -8.71 -17.40
N PRO A 379 15.67 -8.64 -17.83
CA PRO A 379 16.78 -8.23 -16.95
C PRO A 379 16.68 -6.78 -16.47
N SER A 380 15.98 -5.90 -17.21
CA SER A 380 15.69 -4.52 -16.81
C SER A 380 14.50 -3.94 -17.59
N LEU A 381 13.95 -2.81 -17.12
CA LEU A 381 13.00 -2.01 -17.90
C LEU A 381 13.64 -1.41 -19.17
N CYS A 382 14.95 -1.10 -19.14
CA CYS A 382 15.66 -0.58 -20.32
C CYS A 382 15.89 -1.64 -21.40
N SER A 383 15.98 -2.93 -21.04
CA SER A 383 16.13 -4.01 -22.03
C SER A 383 14.87 -4.29 -22.86
N LEU A 384 13.75 -3.62 -22.52
CA LEU A 384 12.48 -3.68 -23.25
C LEU A 384 12.33 -2.56 -24.30
N ALA A 385 13.30 -1.63 -24.39
CA ALA A 385 13.31 -0.58 -25.39
C ALA A 385 14.15 -1.01 -26.60
N TRP A 386 13.49 -1.37 -27.70
CA TRP A 386 14.09 -1.59 -29.02
C TRP A 386 13.19 -1.02 -30.10
#